data_AF-A0A0C9Z700-F1
#
_entry.id   AF-A0A0C9Z700-F1
#
_cell.length_a   1.000
_cell.length_b   1.000
_cell.length_c   1.000
_cell.angle_alpha   90.00
_cell.angle_beta   90.00
_cell.angle_gamma   90.00
#
_symmetry.space_group_name_H-M   'P 1'
#
loop_
_entity.id
_entity.type
_entity.pdbx_description
1 polymer ?
#
loop_
_entity_poly.entity_id
_entity_poly.type
_entity_poly.pdbx_seq_one_letter_code
_entity_poly.pdbx_strand_id
1 'polypeptide(L)' 'MELELTDAKWEHVQHLLLLLSYAEKAQHTFSTEQGPMLHTALPALEVLHRAWSSCKDSAKYAEFTGGLEASLTKVNEYYE' A
#
# COMPACT_ATOMS: atom_id res chain seq x y z
N MET A 1 22.59 16.20 18.05
CA MET A 1 21.15 16.02 17.72
C MET A 1 20.88 14.54 17.85
N GLU A 2 20.49 14.08 19.03
CA GLU A 2 20.12 12.68 19.23
C GLU A 2 18.77 12.45 18.55
N LEU A 3 18.72 11.46 17.66
CA LEU A 3 17.48 10.98 17.07
C LEU A 3 16.72 10.21 18.15
N GLU A 4 16.03 10.93 19.04
CA GLU A 4 15.12 10.27 19.98
C GLU A 4 13.97 9.66 19.19
N LEU A 5 13.86 8.33 19.28
CA LEU A 5 12.73 7.52 18.84
C LEU A 5 11.60 7.74 19.84
N THR A 6 10.83 8.80 19.61
CA THR A 6 9.60 9.03 20.35
C THR A 6 8.54 8.02 19.92
N ASP A 7 7.58 7.74 20.81
CA ASP A 7 6.47 6.83 20.51
C ASP A 7 5.74 7.22 19.23
N ALA A 8 5.53 8.53 19.01
CA ALA A 8 4.91 9.05 17.79
C ALA A 8 5.68 8.71 16.49
N LYS A 9 7.03 8.71 16.51
CA LYS A 9 7.81 8.27 15.35
C LYS A 9 7.69 6.78 15.12
N TRP A 10 7.61 5.99 16.18
CA TRP A 10 7.40 4.55 16.08
C TRP A 10 6.01 4.23 15.51
N GLU A 11 4.97 4.91 15.98
CA GLU A 11 3.62 4.80 15.40
C GLU A 11 3.61 5.17 13.92
N HIS A 12 4.31 6.25 13.53
CA HIS A 12 4.46 6.62 12.12
C HIS A 12 5.11 5.51 11.28
N VAL A 13 6.20 4.90 11.78
CA VAL A 13 6.84 3.75 11.11
C VAL A 13 5.89 2.55 11.02
N GLN A 14 5.11 2.26 12.07
CA GLN A 14 4.12 1.18 12.03
C GLN A 14 3.03 1.42 10.99
N HIS A 15 2.56 2.67 10.87
CA HIS A 15 1.61 3.05 9.83
C HIS A 15 2.20 2.83 8.44
N LEU A 16 3.45 3.23 8.22
CA LEU A 16 4.15 2.98 6.96
C LEU A 16 4.28 1.47 6.66
N LEU A 17 4.70 0.67 7.65
CA LEU A 17 4.83 -0.78 7.49
C LEU A 17 3.48 -1.44 7.14
N LEU A 18 2.39 -0.97 7.75
CA LEU A 18 1.05 -1.45 7.44
C LEU A 18 0.66 -1.11 5.99
N LEU A 19 0.95 0.11 5.52
CA LEU A 19 0.70 0.51 4.12
C LEU A 19 1.50 -0.35 3.13
N LEU A 20 2.77 -0.63 3.44
CA LEU A 20 3.64 -1.47 2.61
C LEU A 20 3.20 -2.94 2.61
N SER A 21 2.63 -3.43 3.71
CA SER A 21 2.13 -4.81 3.79
C SER A 21 1.03 -5.13 2.77
N TYR A 22 0.24 -4.13 2.35
CA TYR A 22 -0.75 -4.31 1.28
C TYR A 22 -0.08 -4.55 -0.07
N ALA A 23 0.97 -3.78 -0.40
CA ALA A 23 1.74 -3.97 -1.63
C ALA A 23 2.45 -5.33 -1.64
N GLU A 24 3.03 -5.73 -0.51
CA GLU A 24 3.69 -7.02 -0.36
C GLU A 24 2.73 -8.19 -0.64
N LYS A 25 1.51 -8.15 -0.10
CA LYS A 25 0.47 -9.17 -0.37
C LYS A 25 0.10 -9.25 -1.85
N ALA A 26 -0.05 -8.11 -2.51
CA ALA A 26 -0.31 -8.06 -3.94
C ALA A 26 0.87 -8.63 -4.74
N GLN A 27 2.10 -8.21 -4.42
CA GLN A 27 3.33 -8.70 -5.04
C GLN A 27 3.49 -10.21 -4.89
N HIS A 28 3.20 -10.77 -3.71
CA HIS A 28 3.27 -12.20 -3.47
C HIS A 28 2.29 -12.95 -4.37
N THR A 29 1.08 -12.40 -4.57
CA THR A 29 0.09 -12.95 -5.50
C THR A 29 0.56 -12.91 -6.95
N PHE A 30 1.34 -11.91 -7.34
CA PHE A 30 1.96 -11.84 -8.68
C PHE A 30 3.13 -12.81 -8.86
N SER A 31 3.82 -13.13 -7.77
CA SER A 31 5.08 -13.90 -7.77
C SER A 31 4.89 -15.39 -7.48
N THR A 32 3.64 -15.87 -7.39
CA THR A 32 3.38 -17.28 -7.09
C THR A 32 3.93 -18.18 -8.20
N GLU A 33 4.69 -19.21 -7.84
CA GLU A 33 5.30 -20.18 -8.78
C GLU A 33 4.25 -21.02 -9.55
N GLN A 34 2.97 -20.90 -9.22
CA GLN A 34 1.85 -21.57 -9.88
C GLN A 34 1.55 -21.01 -11.29
N GLY A 35 2.36 -20.05 -11.78
CA GLY A 35 2.32 -19.50 -13.13
C GLY A 35 1.67 -18.10 -13.19
N PRO A 36 1.85 -17.36 -14.29
CA PRO A 36 1.25 -16.03 -14.48
C PRO A 36 -0.27 -16.16 -14.56
N MET A 37 -0.93 -15.99 -13.42
CA MET A 37 -2.37 -16.06 -13.33
C MET A 37 -2.95 -14.65 -13.40
N LEU A 38 -3.18 -14.16 -14.62
CA LEU A 38 -3.86 -12.88 -14.85
C LEU A 38 -5.18 -12.79 -14.04
N HIS A 39 -5.84 -13.94 -13.86
CA HIS A 39 -7.06 -14.08 -13.08
C HIS A 39 -6.88 -13.87 -11.57
N THR A 40 -5.66 -13.97 -11.02
CA THR A 40 -5.35 -13.62 -9.62
C THR A 40 -4.71 -12.24 -9.51
N ALA A 41 -3.99 -11.80 -10.54
CA ALA A 41 -3.33 -10.50 -10.54
C ALA A 41 -4.31 -9.32 -10.53
N LEU A 42 -5.36 -9.37 -11.37
CA LEU A 42 -6.34 -8.28 -11.43
C LEU A 42 -7.11 -8.12 -10.09
N PRO A 43 -7.64 -9.19 -9.47
CA PRO A 43 -8.23 -9.08 -8.14
C PRO A 43 -7.26 -8.57 -7.06
N ALA A 44 -5.98 -8.95 -7.12
CA ALA A 44 -4.99 -8.47 -6.17
C ALA A 44 -4.74 -6.95 -6.32
N LEU A 45 -4.72 -6.43 -7.55
CA LEU A 45 -4.64 -4.99 -7.81
C LEU A 45 -5.90 -4.25 -7.32
N GLU A 46 -7.09 -4.80 -7.54
CA GLU A 46 -8.34 -4.19 -7.04
C GLU A 46 -8.38 -4.15 -5.50
N VAL A 47 -7.96 -5.23 -4.84
CA VAL A 47 -7.86 -5.29 -3.37
C VAL A 47 -6.85 -4.26 -2.85
N LEU A 48 -5.68 -4.15 -3.50
CA LEU A 48 -4.67 -3.15 -3.18
C LEU A 48 -5.21 -1.73 -3.33
N HIS A 49 -5.85 -1.43 -4.46
CA HIS A 49 -6.45 -0.12 -4.74
C HIS A 49 -7.50 0.24 -3.69
N ARG A 50 -8.39 -0.69 -3.32
CA ARG A 50 -9.42 -0.47 -2.29
C ARG A 50 -8.81 -0.23 -0.91
N ALA A 51 -7.77 -0.99 -0.55
CA ALA A 51 -7.08 -0.83 0.73
C ALA A 51 -6.42 0.55 0.83
N TRP A 52 -5.70 0.99 -0.20
CA TRP A 52 -5.04 2.30 -0.22
C TRP A 52 -6.03 3.46 -0.30
N SER A 53 -7.14 3.31 -1.04
CA SER A 53 -8.22 4.31 -1.05
C SER A 53 -8.81 4.49 0.35
N SER A 54 -9.11 3.39 1.04
CA SER A 54 -9.59 3.43 2.43
C SER A 54 -8.58 4.05 3.39
N CYS A 55 -7.28 3.80 3.18
CA CYS A 55 -6.22 4.44 3.97
C CYS A 55 -6.14 5.94 3.70
N LYS A 56 -6.32 6.38 2.45
CA LYS A 56 -6.27 7.79 2.06
C LYS A 56 -7.36 8.60 2.76
N ASP A 57 -8.56 8.05 2.87
CA ASP A 57 -9.70 8.72 3.48
C ASP A 57 -9.64 8.74 5.03
N SER A 58 -8.69 8.00 5.61
CA SER A 58 -8.52 7.89 7.07
C SER A 58 -7.49 8.91 7.58
N ALA A 59 -7.91 9.75 8.54
CA ALA A 59 -7.04 10.71 9.22
C ALA A 59 -5.77 10.09 9.84
N LYS A 60 -5.81 8.80 10.18
CA LYS A 60 -4.67 8.01 10.68
C LYS A 60 -3.46 8.03 9.72
N TYR A 61 -3.70 8.16 8.42
CA TYR A 61 -2.65 8.14 7.39
C TYR A 61 -2.49 9.48 6.67
N ALA A 62 -2.96 10.58 7.28
CA ALA A 62 -2.93 11.91 6.66
C ALA A 62 -1.52 12.30 6.18
N GLU A 63 -0.47 11.94 6.94
CA GLU A 63 0.92 12.19 6.58
C GLU A 63 1.39 11.42 5.34
N PHE A 64 0.70 10.35 4.94
CA PHE A 64 1.01 9.52 3.78
C PHE A 64 0.15 9.84 2.55
N THR A 65 -0.75 10.82 2.62
CA THR A 65 -1.70 11.14 1.55
C THR A 65 -1.03 11.29 0.19
N GLY A 66 0.07 12.06 0.10
CA GLY A 66 0.77 12.26 -1.17
C GLY A 66 1.34 10.95 -1.76
N GLY A 67 1.85 10.05 -0.91
CA GLY A 67 2.31 8.73 -1.33
C GLY A 67 1.15 7.82 -1.78
N LEU A 68 0.03 7.87 -1.07
CA LEU A 68 -1.18 7.11 -1.42
C LEU A 68 -1.78 7.59 -2.74
N GLU A 69 -1.82 8.89 -3.01
CA GLU A 69 -2.31 9.45 -4.28
C GLU A 69 -1.43 9.04 -5.46
N ALA A 70 -0.10 9.14 -5.31
CA ALA A 70 0.83 8.67 -6.33
C ALA A 70 0.67 7.17 -6.59
N SER A 71 0.50 6.37 -5.53
CA SER A 71 0.33 4.92 -5.63
C SER A 71 -0.99 4.52 -6.31
N LEU A 72 -2.10 5.20 -5.97
CA LEU A 72 -3.40 4.97 -6.59
C LEU A 72 -3.40 5.38 -8.07
N THR A 73 -2.80 6.52 -8.39
CA THR A 73 -2.59 6.96 -9.78
C THR A 73 -1.83 5.89 -10.56
N LYS A 74 -0.75 5.36 -9.97
CA LYS A 74 0.06 4.32 -10.62
C LYS A 74 -0.71 3.03 -10.87
N VAL A 75 -1.60 2.64 -9.96
CA VAL A 75 -2.46 1.47 -10.16
C VAL A 75 -3.53 1.73 -11.22
N ASN A 76 -4.08 2.95 -11.29
CA ASN A 76 -5.07 3.33 -12.29
C ASN A 76 -4.54 3.32 -13.73
N GLU A 77 -3.25 3.61 -13.94
CA GLU A 77 -2.60 3.48 -15.26
C GLU A 77 -2.74 2.07 -15.88
N TYR A 78 -3.00 1.02 -15.08
CA TYR A 78 -3.22 -0.33 -15.59
C TYR A 78 -4.64 -0.57 -16.13
N TYR A 79 -5.57 0.35 -15.89
CA TYR A 79 -6.97 0.25 -16.32
C TYR A 79 -7.32 1.21 -17.48
N GLU A 80 -6.40 2.12 -17.84
CA GLU A 80 -6.51 3.02 -18.98
C GLU A 80 -5.95 2.37 -20.27
#